data_AF-X0U023-F1
#
_entry.id   AF-X0U023-F1
#
_cell.length_a   1.000
_cell.length_b   1.000
_cell.length_c   1.000
_cell.angle_alpha   90.00
_cell.angle_beta   90.00
_cell.angle_gamma   90.00
#
_symmetry.space_group_name_H-M   'P 1'
#
loop_
_entity.id
_entity.type
_entity.pdbx_description
1 polymer ?
#
loop_
_entity_poly.entity_id
_entity_poly.type
_entity_poly.pdbx_seq_one_letter_code
_entity_poly.pdbx_strand_id
1 'polypeptide(L)'
;ACVFRPLFPLGMELPPGPHGPERAMQHLLLLGCTPDDRLYRDDPKAMKAYRPLTDAMIGKRWVLDFDPLDVPAGLEGQIFRIDRAAPHGGSVVVALADLNRSYKDRQLTKHLTVTVRLPEVAKYKAAAWLGVEKSGEEPVACKIRRKARSLTIELPPVGAAGILRLTRRRGGARKGI
;
A
#
# COMPACT_ATOMS: atom_id res chain seq x y z
N ALA A 1 24.73 -3.15 -10.15
CA ALA A 1 23.29 -3.49 -10.09
C ALA A 1 22.87 -3.62 -8.64
N CYS A 2 21.84 -2.89 -8.18
CA CYS A 2 21.27 -3.08 -6.84
C CYS A 2 20.35 -4.30 -6.93
N VAL A 3 20.81 -5.44 -6.40
CA VAL A 3 20.04 -6.69 -6.37
C VAL A 3 18.92 -6.51 -5.35
N PHE A 4 17.67 -6.58 -5.82
CA PHE A 4 16.49 -6.54 -4.96
C PHE A 4 16.58 -7.69 -3.94
N ARG A 5 16.73 -7.35 -2.66
CA ARG A 5 16.58 -8.30 -1.57
C ARG A 5 15.32 -7.91 -0.80
N PRO A 6 14.26 -8.73 -0.81
CA PRO A 6 13.14 -8.51 0.11
C PRO A 6 13.66 -8.39 1.54
N LEU A 7 13.14 -7.40 2.29
CA LEU A 7 13.36 -7.35 3.73
C LEU A 7 12.45 -8.41 4.37
N PHE A 8 13.07 -9.44 4.93
CA PHE A 8 12.41 -10.42 5.77
C PHE A 8 12.73 -10.08 7.22
N PRO A 9 11.74 -9.71 8.03
CA PRO A 9 11.99 -9.45 9.44
C PRO A 9 12.06 -10.77 10.18
N LEU A 10 13.27 -11.34 10.19
CA LEU A 10 13.58 -12.52 10.99
C LEU A 10 13.44 -12.17 12.47
N GLY A 11 12.68 -12.97 13.22
CA GLY A 11 12.52 -12.79 14.67
C GLY A 11 11.53 -11.70 15.07
N MET A 12 10.64 -11.25 14.18
CA MET A 12 9.53 -10.37 14.57
C MET A 12 8.66 -11.08 15.62
N GLU A 13 8.51 -10.50 16.81
CA GLU A 13 7.53 -10.98 17.77
C GLU A 13 6.14 -10.56 17.33
N LEU A 14 5.19 -11.49 17.36
CA LEU A 14 3.80 -11.17 17.05
C LEU A 14 3.22 -10.45 18.27
N PRO A 15 2.50 -9.33 18.07
CA PRO A 15 1.76 -8.71 19.16
C PRO A 15 0.83 -9.74 19.81
N PRO A 16 0.76 -9.80 21.14
CA PRO A 16 -0.13 -10.74 21.82
C PRO A 16 -1.59 -10.44 21.50
N GLY A 17 -2.42 -11.48 21.45
CA GLY A 17 -3.87 -11.38 21.27
C GLY A 17 -4.40 -11.82 19.90
N PRO A 18 -5.73 -11.84 19.72
CA PRO A 18 -6.38 -12.45 18.55
C PRO A 18 -6.12 -11.73 17.23
N HIS A 19 -5.65 -10.48 17.27
CA HIS A 19 -5.31 -9.68 16.10
C HIS A 19 -3.79 -9.60 15.84
N GLY A 20 -2.96 -10.32 16.61
CA GLY A 20 -1.50 -10.29 16.50
C GLY A 20 -0.95 -10.53 15.08
N PRO A 21 -1.36 -11.63 14.41
CA PRO A 21 -0.92 -11.91 13.04
C PRO A 21 -1.30 -10.81 12.04
N GLU A 22 -2.50 -10.25 12.15
CA GLU A 22 -2.92 -9.15 11.30
C GLU A 22 -2.13 -7.87 11.58
N ARG A 23 -1.91 -7.55 12.85
CA ARG A 23 -1.14 -6.35 13.24
C ARG A 23 0.29 -6.45 12.72
N ALA A 24 0.90 -7.63 12.78
CA ALA A 24 2.18 -7.90 12.13
C ALA A 24 2.10 -7.65 10.62
N MET A 25 1.06 -8.13 9.93
CA MET A 25 0.86 -7.86 8.49
C MET A 25 0.74 -6.37 8.16
N GLN A 26 0.05 -5.58 8.98
CA GLN A 26 -0.03 -4.13 8.82
C GLN A 26 1.34 -3.47 8.97
N HIS A 27 2.13 -3.84 9.99
CA HIS A 27 3.50 -3.35 10.14
C HIS A 27 4.39 -3.76 8.97
N LEU A 28 4.28 -5.01 8.49
CA LEU A 28 5.02 -5.48 7.32
C LEU A 28 4.68 -4.65 6.08
N LEU A 29 3.41 -4.29 5.90
CA LEU A 29 2.96 -3.44 4.80
C LEU A 29 3.65 -2.05 4.88
N LEU A 30 3.64 -1.43 6.05
CA LEU A 30 4.24 -0.11 6.29
C LEU A 30 5.77 -0.11 6.17
N LEU A 31 6.42 -1.20 6.59
CA LEU A 31 7.87 -1.36 6.46
C LEU A 31 8.29 -1.84 5.05
N GLY A 32 7.34 -2.14 4.18
CA GLY A 32 7.63 -2.73 2.88
C GLY A 32 8.37 -4.06 3.05
N CYS A 33 7.97 -4.90 3.98
CA CYS A 33 8.49 -6.26 4.16
C CYS A 33 7.69 -7.28 3.35
N THR A 34 8.18 -8.52 3.33
CA THR A 34 7.41 -9.67 2.89
C THR A 34 7.17 -10.58 4.10
N PRO A 35 5.94 -11.06 4.32
CA PRO A 35 5.65 -12.00 5.40
C PRO A 35 6.40 -13.33 5.23
N ASP A 36 6.78 -13.92 6.35
CA ASP A 36 7.38 -15.26 6.39
C ASP A 36 6.31 -16.37 6.43
N ASP A 37 6.76 -17.62 6.31
CA ASP A 37 5.89 -18.81 6.30
C ASP A 37 5.18 -19.05 7.64
N ARG A 38 5.67 -18.47 8.75
CA ARG A 38 5.01 -18.61 10.05
C ARG A 38 3.65 -17.91 10.04
N LEU A 39 3.59 -16.69 9.50
CA LEU A 39 2.32 -15.95 9.36
C LEU A 39 1.28 -16.69 8.50
N TYR A 40 1.72 -17.47 7.50
CA TYR A 40 0.83 -18.33 6.72
C TYR A 40 0.22 -19.48 7.52
N ARG A 41 0.97 -20.04 8.47
CA ARG A 41 0.46 -21.11 9.35
C ARG A 41 -0.51 -20.57 10.39
N ASP A 42 -0.24 -19.38 10.93
CA ASP A 42 -1.02 -18.82 12.04
C ASP A 42 -2.35 -18.20 11.58
N ASP A 43 -2.38 -17.46 10.47
CA ASP A 43 -3.62 -16.91 9.91
C ASP A 43 -3.62 -16.90 8.37
N PRO A 44 -3.94 -18.03 7.71
CA PRO A 44 -3.97 -18.11 6.25
C PRO A 44 -5.02 -17.20 5.62
N LYS A 45 -6.07 -16.81 6.35
CA LYS A 45 -7.11 -15.90 5.84
C LYS A 45 -6.60 -14.47 5.78
N ALA A 46 -5.94 -14.01 6.84
CA ALA A 46 -5.29 -12.70 6.85
C ALA A 46 -4.20 -12.63 5.76
N MET A 47 -3.39 -13.69 5.64
CA MET A 47 -2.40 -13.79 4.58
C MET A 47 -3.01 -13.68 3.18
N LYS A 48 -4.07 -14.43 2.90
CA LYS A 48 -4.79 -14.32 1.62
C LYS A 48 -5.32 -12.90 1.37
N ALA A 49 -5.80 -12.22 2.42
CA ALA A 49 -6.32 -10.86 2.30
C ALA A 49 -5.22 -9.81 2.05
N TYR A 50 -4.07 -9.91 2.71
CA TYR A 50 -2.99 -8.94 2.58
C TYR A 50 -2.02 -9.24 1.43
N ARG A 51 -1.98 -10.47 0.91
CA ARG A 51 -1.05 -10.87 -0.17
C ARG A 51 -1.12 -9.95 -1.39
N PRO A 52 -2.30 -9.59 -1.95
CA PRO A 52 -2.39 -8.66 -3.07
C PRO A 52 -1.77 -7.29 -2.79
N LEU A 53 -1.85 -6.82 -1.54
CA LEU A 53 -1.22 -5.56 -1.11
C LEU A 53 0.30 -5.68 -1.12
N THR A 54 0.85 -6.78 -0.61
CA THR A 54 2.30 -7.00 -0.62
C THR A 54 2.86 -7.23 -2.03
N ASP A 55 2.11 -7.91 -2.89
CA ASP A 55 2.47 -8.12 -4.30
C ASP A 55 2.49 -6.79 -5.07
N ALA A 56 1.59 -5.85 -4.72
CA ALA A 56 1.58 -4.51 -5.31
C ALA A 56 2.89 -3.73 -5.03
N MET A 57 3.70 -4.18 -4.06
CA MET A 57 4.96 -3.56 -3.68
C MET A 57 6.20 -4.36 -4.13
N ILE A 58 6.07 -5.36 -5.00
CA ILE A 58 7.23 -6.05 -5.59
C ILE A 58 8.11 -5.01 -6.31
N GLY A 59 9.42 -5.00 -6.00
CA GLY A 59 10.36 -4.01 -6.52
C GLY A 59 10.33 -2.64 -5.82
N LYS A 60 9.65 -2.52 -4.67
CA LYS A 60 9.66 -1.30 -3.83
C LYS A 60 11.07 -0.83 -3.45
N ARG A 61 11.21 0.48 -3.39
CA ARG A 61 12.31 1.22 -2.77
C ARG A 61 11.71 2.34 -1.94
N TRP A 62 12.22 2.51 -0.73
CA TRP A 62 11.81 3.58 0.16
C TRP A 62 12.05 4.95 -0.48
N VAL A 63 11.10 5.85 -0.28
CA VAL A 63 11.29 7.28 -0.59
C VAL A 63 11.85 7.94 0.66
N LEU A 64 13.02 8.57 0.52
CA LEU A 64 13.71 9.27 1.62
C LEU A 64 13.76 10.79 1.36
N ASP A 65 12.85 11.28 0.52
CA ASP A 65 12.71 12.70 0.21
C ASP A 65 12.17 13.46 1.44
N PHE A 66 12.39 14.77 1.54
CA PHE A 66 11.87 15.57 2.64
C PHE A 66 10.35 15.71 2.55
N ASP A 67 9.64 15.34 3.62
CA ASP A 67 8.19 15.43 3.75
C ASP A 67 7.39 14.94 2.52
N PRO A 68 7.51 13.66 2.12
CA PRO A 68 6.99 13.18 0.85
C PRO A 68 5.48 12.84 0.90
N LEU A 69 4.90 12.77 2.09
CA LEU A 69 3.58 12.15 2.32
C LEU A 69 2.85 12.79 3.51
N ASP A 70 1.64 13.28 3.30
CA ASP A 70 0.65 13.49 4.37
C ASP A 70 -0.31 12.30 4.41
N VAL A 71 -0.49 11.76 5.60
CA VAL A 71 -1.39 10.64 5.88
C VAL A 71 -2.60 11.17 6.67
N PRO A 72 -3.83 10.71 6.40
CA PRO A 72 -5.00 11.05 7.22
C PRO A 72 -4.80 10.70 8.70
N ALA A 73 -5.38 11.51 9.59
CA ALA A 73 -5.36 11.22 11.02
C ALA A 73 -5.92 9.82 11.34
N GLY A 74 -5.28 9.12 12.27
CA GLY A 74 -5.63 7.75 12.66
C GLY A 74 -5.07 6.66 11.75
N LEU A 75 -4.43 7.01 10.64
CA LEU A 75 -3.69 6.07 9.80
C LEU A 75 -2.19 6.29 9.94
N GLU A 76 -1.44 5.20 9.81
CA GLU A 76 -0.02 5.22 9.51
C GLU A 76 0.17 5.00 8.01
N GLY A 77 1.28 5.49 7.46
CA GLY A 77 1.55 5.33 6.04
C GLY A 77 3.02 5.42 5.66
N GLN A 78 3.36 4.75 4.57
CA GLN A 78 4.69 4.78 3.97
C GLN A 78 4.61 4.86 2.45
N ILE A 79 5.60 5.50 1.84
CA ILE A 79 5.67 5.71 0.40
C ILE A 79 6.90 5.04 -0.22
N PHE A 80 6.66 4.38 -1.36
CA PHE A 80 7.64 3.61 -2.10
C PHE A 80 7.63 3.94 -3.58
N ARG A 81 8.80 3.91 -4.20
CA ARG A 81 8.97 3.86 -5.66
C ARG A 81 9.09 2.40 -6.09
N ILE A 82 8.43 2.02 -7.19
CA ILE A 82 8.54 0.67 -7.74
C ILE A 82 9.55 0.66 -8.90
N ASP A 83 10.56 -0.21 -8.80
CA ASP A 83 11.59 -0.39 -9.83
C ASP A 83 10.96 -0.68 -11.19
N ARG A 84 11.53 -0.10 -12.27
CA ARG A 84 10.97 -0.21 -13.63
C ARG A 84 10.88 -1.65 -14.14
N ALA A 85 11.75 -2.55 -13.67
CA ALA A 85 11.74 -3.95 -14.09
C ALA A 85 10.68 -4.80 -13.37
N ALA A 86 10.02 -4.27 -12.32
CA ALA A 86 9.02 -4.99 -11.56
C ALA A 86 7.62 -4.93 -12.21
N PRO A 87 6.66 -5.79 -11.83
CA PRO A 87 5.33 -5.86 -12.44
C PRO A 87 4.55 -4.53 -12.46
N HIS A 88 4.78 -3.65 -11.48
CA HIS A 88 4.18 -2.31 -11.41
C HIS A 88 5.20 -1.19 -11.63
N GLY A 89 6.23 -1.47 -12.41
CA GLY A 89 7.40 -0.61 -12.56
C GLY A 89 7.11 0.83 -12.99
N GLY A 90 7.84 1.76 -12.37
CA GLY A 90 7.67 3.20 -12.60
C GLY A 90 6.48 3.83 -11.90
N SER A 91 5.71 3.05 -11.13
CA SER A 91 4.66 3.53 -10.23
C SER A 91 5.25 4.03 -8.90
N VAL A 92 4.46 4.81 -8.19
CA VAL A 92 4.64 5.08 -6.75
C VAL A 92 3.51 4.39 -6.02
N VAL A 93 3.82 3.81 -4.87
CA VAL A 93 2.88 3.13 -3.99
C VAL A 93 2.93 3.78 -2.64
N VAL A 94 1.76 4.09 -2.07
CA VAL A 94 1.60 4.49 -0.68
C VAL A 94 0.86 3.36 0.03
N ALA A 95 1.50 2.77 1.04
CA ALA A 95 0.88 1.86 1.99
C ALA A 95 0.23 2.68 3.10
N LEU A 96 -1.00 2.32 3.48
CA LEU A 96 -1.66 2.86 4.66
C LEU A 96 -2.20 1.72 5.54
N ALA A 97 -2.18 1.92 6.86
CA ALA A 97 -2.82 1.02 7.81
C ALA A 97 -3.40 1.77 9.02
N ASP A 98 -4.55 1.32 9.51
CA ASP A 98 -5.10 1.67 10.82
C ASP A 98 -4.68 0.58 11.81
N LEU A 99 -3.62 0.85 12.58
CA LEU A 99 -3.08 -0.09 13.58
C LEU A 99 -3.98 -0.27 14.80
N ASN A 100 -5.17 0.32 14.82
CA ASN A 100 -6.18 0.08 15.85
C ASN A 100 -7.36 -0.74 15.32
N ARG A 101 -7.39 -1.06 14.01
CA ARG A 101 -8.52 -1.73 13.35
C ARG A 101 -8.13 -3.09 12.77
N SER A 102 -9.08 -4.01 12.74
CA SER A 102 -8.99 -5.26 11.99
C SER A 102 -9.83 -5.20 10.72
N TYR A 103 -9.34 -5.78 9.61
CA TYR A 103 -10.11 -5.90 8.37
C TYR A 103 -11.37 -6.77 8.58
N LYS A 104 -11.34 -7.64 9.59
CA LYS A 104 -12.45 -8.53 9.96
C LYS A 104 -13.65 -7.73 10.47
N ASP A 105 -13.42 -6.55 11.05
CA ASP A 105 -14.47 -5.68 11.60
C ASP A 105 -15.25 -4.96 10.50
N ARG A 106 -14.71 -4.88 9.28
CA ARG A 106 -15.32 -4.23 8.10
C ARG A 106 -15.74 -2.77 8.33
N GLN A 107 -15.12 -2.11 9.29
CA GLN A 107 -15.36 -0.70 9.53
C GLN A 107 -14.62 0.15 8.51
N LEU A 108 -15.33 1.02 7.79
CA LEU A 108 -14.77 1.87 6.74
C LEU A 108 -14.94 3.34 7.07
N THR A 109 -13.88 4.12 6.91
CA THR A 109 -13.86 5.57 7.08
C THR A 109 -13.94 6.25 5.72
N LYS A 110 -14.83 7.24 5.59
CA LYS A 110 -15.05 7.99 4.34
C LYS A 110 -14.28 9.31 4.34
N HIS A 111 -14.19 9.94 3.16
CA HIS A 111 -13.66 11.30 2.98
C HIS A 111 -12.20 11.47 3.38
N LEU A 112 -11.40 10.42 3.23
CA LEU A 112 -9.96 10.48 3.50
C LEU A 112 -9.20 10.99 2.28
N THR A 113 -8.13 11.74 2.55
CA THR A 113 -7.24 12.27 1.51
C THR A 113 -5.79 12.03 1.85
N VAL A 114 -5.01 11.59 0.87
CA VAL A 114 -3.54 11.46 0.97
C VAL A 114 -2.91 12.54 0.12
N THR A 115 -1.87 13.21 0.63
CA THR A 115 -1.10 14.17 -0.18
C THR A 115 0.31 13.65 -0.41
N VAL A 116 0.72 13.54 -1.67
CA VAL A 116 2.05 13.10 -2.08
C VAL A 116 2.83 14.28 -2.65
N ARG A 117 4.05 14.47 -2.16
CA ARG A 117 5.00 15.52 -2.55
C ARG A 117 6.30 14.89 -3.03
N LEU A 118 6.44 14.73 -4.34
CA LEU A 118 7.65 14.19 -4.97
C LEU A 118 8.10 15.10 -6.12
N PRO A 119 9.39 15.21 -6.42
CA PRO A 119 9.88 16.01 -7.55
C PRO A 119 9.23 15.65 -8.88
N GLU A 120 8.87 14.38 -9.06
CA GLU A 120 8.30 13.83 -10.29
C GLU A 120 6.76 13.76 -10.31
N VAL A 121 6.04 14.37 -9.35
CA VAL A 121 4.58 14.21 -9.24
C VAL A 121 3.80 14.53 -10.52
N ALA A 122 4.28 15.48 -11.33
CA ALA A 122 3.65 15.88 -12.58
C ALA A 122 3.53 14.74 -13.60
N LYS A 123 4.36 13.70 -13.46
CA LYS A 123 4.38 12.50 -14.32
C LYS A 123 3.24 11.54 -14.00
N TYR A 124 2.65 11.57 -12.80
CA TYR A 124 1.57 10.66 -12.43
C TYR A 124 0.20 11.19 -12.88
N LYS A 125 -0.52 10.35 -13.62
CA LYS A 125 -1.78 10.71 -14.29
C LYS A 125 -2.99 9.99 -13.72
N ALA A 126 -2.80 8.84 -13.09
CA ALA A 126 -3.86 8.06 -12.47
C ALA A 126 -3.46 7.57 -11.07
N ALA A 127 -4.47 7.32 -10.26
CA ALA A 127 -4.38 6.85 -8.89
C ALA A 127 -5.45 5.76 -8.71
N ALA A 128 -5.10 4.66 -8.06
CA ALA A 128 -6.05 3.59 -7.73
C ALA A 128 -5.76 3.03 -6.34
N TRP A 129 -6.82 2.63 -5.63
CA TRP A 129 -6.79 2.14 -4.27
C TRP A 129 -7.19 0.66 -4.22
N LEU A 130 -6.39 -0.16 -3.54
CA LEU A 130 -6.74 -1.53 -3.19
C LEU A 130 -6.77 -1.64 -1.66
N GLY A 131 -7.96 -1.84 -1.09
CA GLY A 131 -8.15 -2.05 0.35
C GLY A 131 -8.10 -3.53 0.70
N VAL A 132 -7.65 -3.86 1.90
CA VAL A 132 -7.56 -5.24 2.39
C VAL A 132 -8.93 -5.93 2.47
N GLU A 133 -9.99 -5.19 2.78
CA GLU A 133 -11.36 -5.71 2.86
C GLU A 133 -11.89 -6.19 1.50
N LYS A 134 -11.30 -5.67 0.42
CA LYS A 134 -11.68 -5.90 -0.97
C LYS A 134 -10.47 -6.34 -1.81
N SER A 135 -9.52 -7.05 -1.20
CA SER A 135 -8.25 -7.36 -1.85
C SER A 135 -8.36 -8.36 -3.01
N GLY A 136 -9.48 -9.09 -3.11
CA GLY A 136 -9.81 -9.93 -4.26
C GLY A 136 -10.56 -9.20 -5.38
N GLU A 137 -10.85 -7.91 -5.22
CA GLU A 137 -11.50 -7.08 -6.24
C GLU A 137 -10.48 -6.21 -7.00
N GLU A 138 -10.91 -5.63 -8.12
CA GLU A 138 -10.10 -4.67 -8.87
C GLU A 138 -9.87 -3.37 -8.07
N PRO A 139 -8.67 -2.75 -8.15
CA PRO A 139 -8.41 -1.47 -7.51
C PRO A 139 -9.35 -0.36 -7.97
N VAL A 140 -9.86 0.41 -7.02
CA VAL A 140 -10.82 1.49 -7.26
C VAL A 140 -10.09 2.77 -7.70
N ALA A 141 -10.49 3.35 -8.83
CA ALA A 141 -9.92 4.60 -9.32
C ALA A 141 -10.15 5.75 -8.31
N CYS A 142 -9.10 6.51 -8.02
CA CYS A 142 -9.13 7.63 -7.09
C CYS A 142 -9.09 8.97 -7.82
N LYS A 143 -9.76 9.99 -7.27
CA LYS A 143 -9.73 11.35 -7.81
C LYS A 143 -8.44 12.05 -7.40
N ILE A 144 -7.76 12.67 -8.35
CA ILE A 144 -6.51 13.41 -8.13
C ILE A 144 -6.77 14.91 -8.29
N ARG A 145 -6.42 15.69 -7.27
CA ARG A 145 -6.27 17.14 -7.34
C ARG A 145 -4.79 17.50 -7.37
N ARG A 146 -4.41 18.47 -8.20
CA ARG A 146 -3.01 18.89 -8.39
C ARG A 146 -2.83 20.31 -7.88
N LYS A 147 -1.76 20.54 -7.12
CA LYS A 147 -1.35 21.89 -6.69
C LYS A 147 0.16 21.97 -6.69
N ALA A 148 0.73 22.81 -7.55
CA ALA A 148 2.18 22.99 -7.68
C ALA A 148 2.96 21.65 -7.76
N ARG A 149 3.68 21.29 -6.69
CA ARG A 149 4.50 20.07 -6.56
C ARG A 149 3.86 18.98 -5.69
N SER A 150 2.54 19.02 -5.50
CA SER A 150 1.79 18.00 -4.77
C SER A 150 0.60 17.44 -5.54
N LEU A 151 0.27 16.19 -5.22
CA LEU A 151 -0.98 15.53 -5.58
C LEU A 151 -1.76 15.27 -4.30
N THR A 152 -3.00 15.72 -4.25
CA THR A 152 -3.96 15.30 -3.22
C THR A 152 -4.91 14.30 -3.83
N ILE A 153 -4.99 13.10 -3.24
CA ILE A 153 -5.77 11.98 -3.73
C ILE A 153 -6.92 11.74 -2.76
N GLU A 154 -8.15 11.77 -3.27
CA GLU A 154 -9.34 11.37 -2.53
C GLU A 154 -9.46 9.84 -2.57
N LEU A 155 -9.43 9.22 -1.39
CA LEU A 155 -9.56 7.77 -1.26
C LEU A 155 -11.05 7.37 -1.25
N PRO A 156 -11.39 6.17 -1.76
CA PRO A 156 -12.68 5.52 -1.45
C PRO A 156 -12.74 5.20 0.06
N PRO A 157 -13.86 4.65 0.58
CA PRO A 157 -13.91 4.24 1.98
C PRO A 157 -12.76 3.30 2.36
N VAL A 158 -11.99 3.64 3.39
CA VAL A 158 -10.77 2.94 3.83
C VAL A 158 -11.04 2.20 5.14
N GLY A 159 -10.63 0.93 5.21
CA GLY A 159 -10.68 0.15 6.44
C GLY A 159 -9.31 0.01 7.12
N ALA A 160 -8.92 -1.22 7.41
CA ALA A 160 -7.76 -1.56 8.22
C ALA A 160 -6.43 -1.35 7.50
N ALA A 161 -6.36 -1.57 6.18
CA ALA A 161 -5.15 -1.36 5.41
C ALA A 161 -5.42 -1.25 3.90
N GLY A 162 -4.46 -0.70 3.17
CA GLY A 162 -4.50 -0.74 1.71
C GLY A 162 -3.32 -0.06 1.03
N ILE A 163 -3.34 -0.15 -0.30
CA ILE A 163 -2.32 0.39 -1.18
C ILE A 163 -2.97 1.41 -2.12
N LEU A 164 -2.48 2.64 -2.06
CA LEU A 164 -2.69 3.66 -3.09
C LEU A 164 -1.55 3.57 -4.12
N ARG A 165 -1.88 3.32 -5.38
CA ARG A 165 -0.90 3.27 -6.48
C ARG A 165 -1.06 4.46 -7.42
N LEU A 166 0.00 5.23 -7.60
CA LEU A 166 0.13 6.32 -8.57
C LEU A 166 0.85 5.84 -9.83
N THR A 167 0.23 6.00 -10.99
CA THR A 167 0.77 5.53 -12.28
C THR A 167 0.91 6.66 -13.29
N ARG A 168 1.89 6.51 -14.21
CA ARG A 168 2.17 7.51 -15.25
C ARG A 168 1.19 7.46 -16.44
N ARG A 169 0.54 6.32 -16.65
CA ARG A 169 -0.49 6.13 -17.69
C ARG A 169 -1.87 6.04 -17.03
N ARG A 170 -2.91 6.59 -17.68
CA ARG A 170 -4.29 6.17 -17.38
C ARG A 170 -4.34 4.67 -17.67
N GLY A 171 -4.69 3.86 -16.68
CA GLY A 171 -4.82 2.41 -16.88
C GLY A 171 -5.87 2.14 -17.95
N GLY A 172 -5.45 1.90 -19.18
CA GLY A 172 -6.23 1.17 -20.16
C GLY A 172 -5.85 -0.29 -20.00
N ALA A 173 -6.83 -1.13 -19.69
CA ALA A 173 -6.67 -2.57 -19.75
C ALA A 173 -6.06 -2.94 -21.10
N ARG A 174 -4.88 -3.57 -21.11
CA ARG A 174 -4.46 -4.34 -22.28
C ARG A 174 -5.42 -5.53 -22.35
N LYS A 175 -6.36 -5.51 -23.29
CA LYS A 175 -6.94 -6.76 -23.80
C LYS A 175 -5.77 -7.55 -24.40
N GLY A 176 -5.55 -8.75 -23.89
CA GLY A 176 -4.55 -9.68 -24.41
C GLY A 176 -4.80 -9.97 -25.88
N ILE A 177 -3.70 -10.16 -26.60
CA ILE A 177 -3.64 -10.81 -27.91
C ILE A 177 -3.82 -12.30 -27.66
#